data_AF-A0A1W9P5B3-F1
#
_entry.id   AF-A0A1W9P5B3-F1
#
_cell.length_a   1.000
_cell.length_b   1.000
_cell.length_c   1.000
_cell.angle_alpha   90.00
_cell.angle_beta   90.00
_cell.angle_gamma   90.00
#
_symmetry.space_group_name_H-M   'P 1'
#
loop_
_entity.id
_entity.type
_entity.pdbx_description
1 polymer ?
#
loop_
_entity_poly.entity_id
_entity_poly.type
_entity_poly.pdbx_seq_one_letter_code
_entity_poly.pdbx_strand_id
1 'polypeptide(L)' 'MVKRRIAKKASKIVKRYVQRLSQEDAFPINQVIIFGSQINGRKKWSDINVCIVSPKFKDSLQTLEYLEQKER' A
#
# COMPACT_ATOMS: atom_id res chain seq x y z
N MET A 1 -2.01 -4.64 21.36
CA MET A 1 -2.15 -4.29 19.93
C MET A 1 -3.44 -3.49 19.74
N VAL A 2 -3.37 -2.17 19.53
CA VAL A 2 -4.59 -1.35 19.38
C VAL A 2 -5.21 -1.63 18.00
N LYS A 3 -6.37 -2.29 17.95
CA LYS A 3 -7.16 -2.42 16.72
C LYS A 3 -7.75 -1.05 16.35
N ARG A 4 -6.98 -0.21 15.67
CA ARG A 4 -7.49 1.05 15.12
C ARG A 4 -8.44 0.74 13.96
N ARG A 5 -9.65 1.32 14.00
CA ARG A 5 -10.75 0.99 13.09
C ARG A 5 -10.59 1.76 11.77
N ILE A 6 -9.91 1.16 10.79
CA ILE A 6 -9.77 1.72 9.45
C ILE A 6 -11.16 1.83 8.79
N ALA A 7 -11.39 2.90 8.02
CA ALA A 7 -12.64 3.06 7.27
C ALA A 7 -12.86 1.90 6.29
N LYS A 8 -14.08 1.32 6.27
CA LYS A 8 -14.44 0.23 5.35
C LYS A 8 -14.13 0.56 3.88
N LYS A 9 -14.38 1.82 3.47
CA LYS A 9 -14.07 2.30 2.11
C LYS A 9 -12.58 2.22 1.78
N ALA A 10 -11.73 2.75 2.67
CA ALA A 10 -10.28 2.72 2.49
C ALA A 10 -9.77 1.27 2.44
N SER A 11 -10.24 0.41 3.34
CA SER A 11 -9.88 -1.02 3.32
C SER A 11 -10.27 -1.71 2.00
N LYS A 12 -11.46 -1.43 1.45
CA LYS A 12 -11.89 -1.99 0.16
C LYS A 12 -11.05 -1.51 -1.01
N ILE A 13 -10.66 -0.23 -1.02
CA ILE A 13 -9.78 0.33 -2.05
C ILE A 13 -8.39 -0.32 -1.98
N VAL A 14 -7.79 -0.39 -0.78
CA VAL A 14 -6.47 -0.99 -0.58
C VAL A 14 -6.48 -2.48 -0.96
N LYS A 15 -7.51 -3.24 -0.58
CA LYS A 15 -7.63 -4.65 -0.99
C LYS A 15 -7.61 -4.82 -2.51
N ARG A 16 -8.37 -4.00 -3.24
CA ARG A 16 -8.37 -4.05 -4.72
C ARG A 16 -7.02 -3.66 -5.30
N TYR A 17 -6.37 -2.63 -4.75
CA TYR A 17 -5.04 -2.22 -5.18
C TYR A 17 -4.00 -3.33 -4.96
N VAL A 18 -4.00 -3.97 -3.79
CA VAL A 18 -3.11 -5.10 -3.46
C VAL A 18 -3.38 -6.30 -4.37
N GLN A 19 -4.65 -6.59 -4.63
CA GLN A 19 -5.04 -7.69 -5.52
C GLN A 19 -4.54 -7.45 -6.95
N ARG A 20 -4.66 -6.21 -7.44
CA ARG A 20 -4.08 -5.78 -8.72
C ARG A 20 -2.57 -6.01 -8.77
N LEU A 21 -1.84 -5.51 -7.76
CA LEU A 21 -0.39 -5.71 -7.66
C LEU A 21 0.01 -7.18 -7.62
N SER A 22 -0.69 -8.01 -6.83
CA SER A 22 -0.32 -9.42 -6.70
C SER A 22 -0.67 -10.25 -7.93
N GLN A 23 -1.76 -9.93 -8.63
CA GLN A 23 -2.30 -10.76 -9.71
C GLN A 23 -1.83 -10.30 -11.10
N GLU A 24 -1.85 -8.99 -11.36
CA GLU A 24 -1.50 -8.44 -12.68
C GLU A 24 0.00 -8.21 -12.79
N ASP A 25 0.62 -7.65 -11.75
CA ASP A 25 2.05 -7.34 -11.73
C ASP A 25 2.90 -8.50 -11.16
N ALA A 26 2.27 -9.64 -10.81
CA ALA A 26 2.87 -10.80 -10.14
C ALA A 26 3.78 -10.41 -8.96
N PHE A 27 3.44 -9.32 -8.27
CA PHE A 27 4.33 -8.69 -7.30
C PHE A 27 4.21 -9.39 -5.93
N PRO A 28 5.31 -9.91 -5.36
CA PRO A 28 5.24 -10.64 -4.08
C PRO A 28 5.03 -9.65 -2.93
N ILE A 29 4.02 -9.88 -2.10
CA ILE A 29 3.66 -8.99 -0.98
C ILE A 29 3.67 -9.81 0.30
N ASN A 30 4.51 -9.42 1.26
CA ASN A 30 4.55 -10.02 2.59
C ASN A 30 3.58 -9.32 3.56
N GLN A 31 3.54 -7.99 3.51
CA GLN A 31 2.69 -7.20 4.40
C GLN A 31 2.20 -5.91 3.73
N VAL A 32 1.01 -5.46 4.14
CA VAL A 32 0.41 -4.19 3.72
C VAL A 32 0.06 -3.38 4.96
N ILE A 33 0.56 -2.15 5.04
CA ILE A 33 0.35 -1.26 6.17
C ILE A 33 -0.37 -0.02 5.67
N ILE A 34 -1.56 0.26 6.22
CA ILE A 34 -2.27 1.52 5.94
C ILE A 34 -1.87 2.53 7.00
N PHE A 35 -1.39 3.71 6.58
CA PHE A 35 -0.86 4.72 7.49
C PHE A 35 -1.33 6.15 7.19
N GLY A 36 -0.78 7.10 7.94
CA GLY A 36 -1.07 8.53 7.80
C GLY A 36 -2.44 8.94 8.33
N SER A 37 -3.03 9.95 7.70
CA SER A 37 -4.30 10.59 8.12
C SER A 37 -5.47 9.61 8.24
N GLN A 38 -5.44 8.50 7.50
CA GLN A 38 -6.45 7.44 7.55
C GLN A 38 -6.50 6.70 8.90
N ILE A 39 -5.44 6.78 9.72
CA ILE A 39 -5.41 6.19 11.07
C ILE A 39 -6.12 7.08 12.10
N ASN A 40 -6.11 8.41 11.91
CA ASN A 40 -6.48 9.38 12.94
C ASN A 40 -7.84 10.07 12.74
N GLY A 41 -8.50 9.90 11.60
CA GLY A 41 -9.83 10.49 11.38
C GLY A 41 -10.10 10.76 9.91
N ARG A 42 -11.30 10.41 9.47
CA ARG A 42 -11.74 10.45 8.06
C ARG A 42 -11.85 11.89 7.55
N LYS A 43 -10.85 12.38 6.84
CA LYS A 43 -11.02 13.52 5.94
C LYS A 43 -11.54 13.01 4.59
N LYS A 44 -12.69 13.53 4.14
CA LYS A 44 -13.41 13.09 2.93
C LYS A 44 -12.53 13.12 1.66
N TRP A 45 -11.56 14.03 1.64
CA TRP A 45 -10.68 14.31 0.50
C TRP A 45 -9.23 13.88 0.74
N SER A 46 -8.95 13.13 1.80
CA SER A 46 -7.59 12.66 2.05
C SER A 46 -7.27 11.40 1.27
N ASP A 47 -6.05 11.37 0.74
CA ASP A 47 -5.47 10.20 0.10
C ASP A 47 -5.33 9.03 1.08
N ILE A 48 -5.18 7.84 0.50
CA ILE A 48 -4.96 6.60 1.25
C ILE A 48 -3.47 6.26 1.13
N ASN A 49 -2.74 6.48 2.22
CA ASN A 49 -1.33 6.10 2.29
C ASN A 49 -1.22 4.61 2.62
N VAL A 50 -0.49 3.88 1.78
CA VAL A 50 -0.23 2.46 1.92
C VAL A 50 1.27 2.18 1.78
N CYS A 51 1.80 1.34 2.64
CA CYS A 51 3.16 0.81 2.56
C CYS A 51 3.05 -0.68 2.22
N ILE A 52 3.75 -1.08 1.17
CA ILE A 52 3.84 -2.47 0.72
C ILE A 52 5.21 -3.00 1.11
N VAL A 53 5.23 -4.04 1.93
CA VAL A 53 6.46 -4.76 2.28
C VAL A 53 6.58 -5.96 1.36
N SER A 54 7.66 -6.01 0.59
CA SER A 54 7.90 -7.04 -0.41
C SER A 54 9.28 -7.66 -0.21
N PRO A 55 9.42 -8.99 -0.36
CA PRO A 55 10.73 -9.64 -0.41
C PRO A 55 11.47 -9.38 -1.72
N LYS A 56 10.83 -8.73 -2.72
CA LYS A 56 11.43 -8.45 -4.03
C LYS A 56 12.65 -7.53 -3.93
N PHE A 57 12.64 -6.60 -2.98
CA PHE A 57 13.68 -5.58 -2.84
C PHE A 57 14.56 -5.88 -1.64
N LYS A 58 15.88 -5.89 -1.87
CA LYS A 58 16.88 -6.11 -0.81
C LYS A 58 17.47 -4.81 -0.28
N ASP A 59 17.34 -3.73 -1.03
CA ASP A 59 17.85 -2.40 -0.69
C ASP A 59 16.95 -1.29 -1.29
N SER A 60 17.25 -0.05 -0.91
CA SER A 60 16.51 1.13 -1.34
C SER A 60 16.73 1.48 -2.82
N LEU A 61 17.89 1.14 -3.39
CA LEU A 61 18.22 1.47 -4.78
C LEU A 61 17.36 0.66 -5.74
N GLN A 62 17.26 -0.65 -5.52
CA GLN A 62 16.37 -1.53 -6.29
C GLN A 62 14.89 -1.11 -6.20
N THR A 63 14.50 -0.58 -5.03
CA THR A 63 13.14 -0.07 -4.83
C THR A 63 12.90 1.18 -5.68
N LEU A 64 13.85 2.12 -5.70
CA LEU A 64 13.77 3.35 -6.49
C LEU A 64 13.72 3.05 -7.99
N GLU A 65 14.62 2.19 -8.49
CA GLU A 65 14.65 1.79 -9.90
C GLU A 65 13.32 1.19 -10.36
N TYR A 66 12.69 0.35 -9.52
CA TYR A 66 11.37 -0.20 -9.82
C TYR A 66 10.28 0.88 -9.90
N LEU A 67 10.31 1.87 -9.00
CA LEU A 67 9.33 2.96 -9.00
C LEU A 67 9.48 3.84 -10.25
N GLU A 68 10.71 4.18 -10.64
CA GLU A 68 10.98 4.95 -11.86
C GLU A 68 10.48 4.24 -13.12
N GLN A 69 10.65 2.92 -13.21
CA GLN A 69 10.12 2.11 -14.33
C GLN A 69 8.59 2.09 -14.37
N LYS A 70 7.92 2.22 -13.22
CA LYS A 70 6.45 2.25 -13.11
C LYS A 70 5.85 3.63 -13.41
N GLU A 71 6.63 4.72 -13.32
CA GLU A 71 6.19 6.08 -13.65
C GLU A 71 6.27 6.41 -15.14
N ARG A 72 7.03 5.62 -15.92
CA ARG A 72 7.11 5.72 -17.39
C ARG A 72 6.04 4.88 -18.06
#